data_AF-A0A316A1C6-F1
#
_entry.id   AF-A0A316A1C6-F1
#
_cell.length_a   1.000
_cell.length_b   1.000
_cell.length_c   1.000
_cell.angle_alpha   90.00
_cell.angle_beta   90.00
_cell.angle_gamma   90.00
#
_symmetry.space_group_name_H-M   'P 1'
#
loop_
_entity.id
_entity.type
_entity.pdbx_description
1 polymer ?
#
loop_
_entity_poly.entity_id
_entity_poly.type
_entity_poly.pdbx_seq_one_letter_code
_entity_poly.pdbx_strand_id
1 'polypeptide(L)' 'MNGWMNSEGHRANILNAKFTKIGVGYYQNASGTNYWTQLFTY' A
#
# COMPACT_ATOMS: atom_id res chain seq x y z
N MET A 1 4.07 -4.95 -5.85
CA MET A 1 2.83 -5.64 -5.44
C MET A 1 3.07 -6.99 -4.76
N ASN A 2 3.89 -7.89 -5.32
CA ASN A 2 4.15 -9.22 -4.72
C ASN A 2 4.59 -9.17 -3.25
N GLY A 3 5.45 -8.21 -2.87
CA GLY A 3 5.88 -8.04 -1.47
C GLY A 3 4.72 -7.80 -0.49
N TRP A 4 3.80 -6.88 -0.82
CA TRP A 4 2.61 -6.63 0.01
C TRP A 4 1.64 -7.80 0.01
N MET A 5 1.44 -8.46 -1.14
CA MET A 5 0.57 -9.64 -1.22
C MET A 5 1.12 -10.84 -0.44
N ASN A 6 2.44 -10.94 -0.26
CA ASN A 6 3.06 -12.00 0.53
C ASN A 6 3.07 -11.73 2.04
N SER A 7 2.74 -10.51 2.47
CA SER A 7 2.61 -10.16 3.89
C SER A 7 1.14 -10.24 4.32
N GLU A 8 0.84 -11.04 5.33
CA GLU A 8 -0.54 -11.30 5.78
C GLU A 8 -1.30 -10.03 6.15
N GLY A 9 -0.70 -9.16 6.99
CA GLY A 9 -1.35 -7.91 7.41
C GLY A 9 -1.59 -6.93 6.26
N HIS A 10 -0.64 -6.80 5.33
CA HIS A 10 -0.82 -5.94 4.16
C HIS A 10 -1.87 -6.51 3.20
N ARG A 11 -1.81 -7.81 2.92
CA ARG A 11 -2.80 -8.50 2.08
C ARG A 11 -4.21 -8.39 2.65
N ALA A 12 -4.37 -8.50 3.97
CA ALA A 12 -5.67 -8.34 4.63
C ALA A 12 -6.29 -6.97 4.36
N ASN A 13 -5.49 -5.88 4.40
CA ASN A 13 -5.98 -4.55 4.05
C ASN A 13 -6.34 -4.43 2.57
N ILE A 14 -5.49 -4.95 1.67
CA ILE A 14 -5.70 -4.89 0.21
C ILE A 14 -6.97 -5.63 -0.23
N LEU A 15 -7.26 -6.78 0.38
CA LEU A 15 -8.41 -7.63 0.02
C LEU A 15 -9.69 -7.29 0.82
N ASN A 16 -9.64 -6.30 1.71
CA ASN A 16 -10.80 -5.93 2.52
C ASN A 16 -11.82 -5.16 1.70
N ALA A 17 -12.90 -5.85 1.29
CA ALA A 17 -14.00 -5.29 0.51
C ALA A 17 -14.79 -4.17 1.21
N LYS A 18 -14.54 -3.91 2.51
CA LYS A 18 -15.19 -2.79 3.22
C LYS A 18 -14.59 -1.44 2.83
N PHE A 19 -13.32 -1.39 2.43
CA PHE A 19 -12.73 -0.15 1.92
C PHE A 19 -13.24 0.13 0.52
N THR A 20 -13.63 1.36 0.26
CA THR A 20 -14.23 1.81 -1.01
C THR A 20 -13.34 2.81 -1.73
N LYS A 21 -12.33 3.34 -1.04
CA LYS A 21 -11.40 4.35 -1.54
C LYS A 21 -9.96 3.94 -1.22
N ILE A 22 -9.06 4.31 -2.13
CA ILE A 22 -7.62 4.13 -1.94
C ILE A 22 -6.87 5.39 -2.37
N GLY A 23 -5.92 5.81 -1.53
CA GLY A 23 -4.87 6.76 -1.89
C GLY A 23 -3.53 6.04 -1.98
N VAL A 24 -2.75 6.32 -3.03
CA VAL A 24 -1.41 5.77 -3.21
C VAL A 24 -0.40 6.91 -3.29
N GLY A 25 0.60 6.85 -2.42
CA GLY A 25 1.71 7.78 -2.38
C GLY A 25 3.01 7.11 -2.83
N TYR A 26 3.78 7.81 -3.64
CA TYR A 26 5.14 7.44 -4.02
C TYR A 26 6.08 8.61 -3.75
N TYR A 27 7.22 8.30 -3.16
CA TYR A 27 8.29 9.26 -2.94
C TYR A 27 9.64 8.57 -3.15
N GLN A 28 10.55 9.24 -3.84
CA GLN A 28 11.94 8.82 -3.92
C GLN A 28 12.80 9.87 -3.22
N ASN A 29 13.64 9.45 -2.29
CA ASN A 29 14.57 10.37 -1.63
C ASN A 29 15.77 10.70 -2.54
N ALA A 30 16.59 11.68 -2.12
CA ALA A 30 17.77 12.10 -2.89
C ALA A 30 18.80 10.97 -3.12
N SER A 31 18.81 9.94 -2.27
CA SER A 31 19.68 8.76 -2.40
C SER A 31 19.11 7.67 -3.32
N GLY A 32 17.94 7.91 -3.94
CA GLY A 32 17.28 6.94 -4.82
C GLY A 32 16.44 5.87 -4.11
N THR A 33 16.27 5.95 -2.79
CA THR A 33 15.40 5.02 -2.04
C THR A 33 13.94 5.34 -2.33
N ASN A 34 13.20 4.31 -2.74
CA ASN A 34 11.78 4.39 -3.06
C ASN A 34 10.92 4.08 -1.84
N TYR A 35 9.95 4.94 -1.57
CA TYR A 35 8.94 4.81 -0.53
C TYR A 35 7.56 4.75 -1.16
N TRP A 36 6.73 3.87 -0.62
CA TRP A 36 5.38 3.63 -1.10
C TRP A 36 4.43 3.58 0.09
N THR A 37 3.25 4.15 -0.08
CA THR A 37 2.18 4.12 0.93
C THR A 37 0.85 3.85 0.25
N GLN A 38 0.04 3.02 0.89
CA GLN A 38 -1.35 2.77 0.51
C GLN A 38 -2.23 3.13 1.70
N LEU A 39 -3.16 4.05 1.50
CA LEU A 39 -4.16 4.43 2.49
C LEU A 39 -5.53 3.95 2.01
N PHE A 40 -6.14 3.07 2.79
CA PHE A 40 -7.47 2.52 2.49
C PHE A 40 -8.52 3.20 3.39
N THR A 41 -9.63 3.65 2.80
CA THR A 41 -10.72 4.35 3.52
C THR A 41 -12.10 3.96 2.97
N TYR A 42 -13.16 4.44 3.64
CA TYR A 42 -14.58 4.22 3.30
C TYR A 42 -15.17 5.41 2.51
#